data_AF-A0A5D2F8S7-F1
#
_entry.id   AF-A0A5D2F8S7-F1
#
_cell.length_a   1.000
_cell.length_b   1.000
_cell.length_c   1.000
_cell.angle_alpha   90.00
_cell.angle_beta   90.00
_cell.angle_gamma   90.00
#
_symmetry.space_group_name_H-M   'P 1'
#
loop_
_entity.id
_entity.type
_entity.pdbx_description
1 polymer ?
#
loop_
_entity_poly.entity_id
_entity_poly.type
_entity_poly.pdbx_seq_one_letter_code
_entity_poly.pdbx_strand_id
1 'polypeptide(L)'
;MSLFWFVIRQLAEIEEQMATSKKVITREEWEKRLNDVKIRKEDMNKLVMNFLVTEGYVEAAEKFQMESGTEPDIDLATITDRMAVKKAVQSGNVEDAIEKVNDLNPEQSFLEELERTVSLLAFEDVSNCPVGELLDISQRLKTASEVNAAILTSQSHEKDPKLPSLLKMLIWAQNQLDEKAAYPRINDLSNATLEDPTV
;
A
#
# COMPACT_ATOMS: atom_id res chain seq x y z
N MET A 1 26.88 -55.58 11.38
CA MET A 1 26.13 -54.51 12.06
C MET A 1 26.52 -53.10 11.61
N SER A 2 27.81 -52.79 11.35
CA SER A 2 28.24 -51.41 11.00
C SER A 2 27.78 -50.89 9.63
N LEU A 3 27.70 -51.77 8.61
CA LEU A 3 27.31 -51.37 7.25
C LEU A 3 25.82 -51.01 7.13
N PHE A 4 24.97 -51.61 7.97
CA PHE A 4 23.52 -51.37 7.95
C PHE A 4 23.18 -49.96 8.46
N TRP A 5 23.78 -49.56 9.58
CA TRP A 5 23.62 -48.20 10.13
C TRP A 5 24.24 -47.11 9.24
N PHE A 6 25.32 -47.44 8.52
CA PHE A 6 25.90 -46.52 7.54
C PHE A 6 24.93 -46.22 6.39
N VAL A 7 24.28 -47.25 5.83
CA VAL A 7 23.29 -47.10 4.75
C VAL A 7 22.06 -46.32 5.21
N ILE A 8 21.55 -46.57 6.42
CA ILE A 8 20.40 -45.81 6.97
C ILE A 8 20.75 -44.32 7.11
N ARG A 9 21.95 -44.00 7.61
CA ARG A 9 22.41 -42.61 7.73
C ARG A 9 22.56 -41.94 6.36
N GLN A 10 23.10 -42.67 5.39
CA GLN A 10 23.28 -42.16 4.03
C GLN A 10 21.93 -41.94 3.32
N LEU A 11 20.95 -42.81 3.53
CA LEU A 11 19.59 -42.63 3.04
C LEU A 11 18.88 -41.45 3.71
N ALA A 12 19.06 -41.27 5.02
CA ALA A 12 18.53 -40.10 5.73
C ALA A 12 19.16 -38.78 5.25
N GLU A 13 20.48 -38.75 5.03
CA GLU A 13 21.18 -37.60 4.45
C GLU A 13 20.72 -37.30 3.01
N ILE A 14 20.43 -38.32 2.21
CA ILE A 14 19.86 -38.16 0.85
C ILE A 14 18.42 -37.68 0.90
N GLU A 15 17.58 -38.22 1.78
CA GLU A 15 16.19 -37.77 1.97
C GLU A 15 16.13 -36.33 2.49
N GLU A 16 17.04 -35.95 3.40
CA GLU A 16 17.17 -34.59 3.91
C GLU A 16 17.68 -33.63 2.82
N GLN A 17 18.62 -34.05 1.98
CA GLN A 17 19.05 -33.28 0.79
C GLN A 17 17.94 -33.14 -0.25
N MET A 18 17.15 -34.19 -0.49
CA MET A 18 15.98 -34.12 -1.39
C MET A 18 14.86 -33.25 -0.82
N ALA A 19 14.68 -33.23 0.51
CA ALA A 19 13.71 -32.38 1.18
C ALA A 19 14.15 -30.90 1.23
N THR A 20 15.45 -30.63 1.18
CA THR A 20 16.03 -29.26 1.19
C THR A 20 16.33 -28.70 -0.19
N SER A 21 16.34 -29.53 -1.23
CA SER A 21 16.53 -29.09 -2.62
C SER A 21 15.29 -28.33 -3.12
N LYS A 22 15.37 -26.99 -3.11
CA LYS A 22 14.32 -26.12 -3.64
C LYS A 22 14.02 -26.45 -5.10
N LYS A 23 12.75 -26.43 -5.47
CA LYS A 23 12.34 -26.59 -6.87
C LYS A 23 12.85 -25.39 -7.68
N VAL A 24 13.59 -25.61 -8.77
CA VAL A 24 13.98 -24.53 -9.68
C VAL A 24 12.90 -24.34 -10.74
N ILE A 25 12.40 -23.12 -10.89
CA ILE A 25 11.44 -22.72 -11.94
C ILE A 25 12.17 -21.77 -12.88
N THR A 26 12.23 -22.11 -14.16
CA THR A 26 12.94 -21.27 -15.14
C THR A 26 12.12 -20.04 -15.52
N ARG A 27 12.79 -19.04 -16.11
CA ARG A 27 12.15 -17.82 -16.60
C ARG A 27 11.06 -18.11 -17.63
N GLU A 28 11.33 -19.03 -18.56
CA GLU A 28 10.38 -19.40 -19.62
C GLU A 28 9.12 -20.06 -19.05
N GLU A 29 9.28 -20.96 -18.07
CA GLU A 29 8.13 -21.58 -17.40
C GLU A 29 7.33 -20.54 -16.61
N TRP A 30 8.01 -19.61 -15.95
CA TRP A 30 7.39 -18.53 -15.19
C TRP A 30 6.59 -17.58 -16.07
N GLU A 31 7.19 -17.08 -17.15
CA GLU A 31 6.55 -16.19 -18.12
C GLU A 31 5.36 -16.87 -18.81
N LYS A 32 5.47 -18.16 -19.12
CA LYS A 32 4.33 -18.93 -19.65
C LYS A 32 3.17 -18.95 -18.66
N ARG A 33 3.43 -19.24 -17.38
CA ARG A 33 2.39 -19.24 -16.33
C ARG A 33 1.78 -17.85 -16.14
N LEU A 34 2.58 -16.79 -16.20
CA LEU A 34 2.09 -15.41 -16.12
C LEU A 34 1.18 -15.06 -17.31
N ASN A 35 1.56 -15.44 -18.52
CA ASN A 35 0.77 -15.19 -19.73
C ASN A 35 -0.56 -15.97 -19.75
N ASP A 36 -0.62 -17.12 -19.08
CA ASP A 36 -1.86 -17.89 -18.92
C ASP A 36 -2.86 -17.21 -17.95
N VAL A 37 -2.40 -16.29 -17.09
CA VAL A 37 -3.27 -15.52 -16.19
C VAL A 37 -4.01 -14.45 -16.98
N LYS A 38 -5.33 -14.61 -17.07
CA LYS A 38 -6.21 -13.64 -17.75
C LYS A 38 -6.70 -12.58 -16.77
N ILE A 39 -6.16 -11.37 -16.90
CA ILE A 39 -6.64 -10.20 -16.17
C ILE A 39 -7.45 -9.33 -17.13
N ARG A 40 -8.67 -8.95 -16.72
CA ARG A 40 -9.52 -8.07 -17.51
C ARG A 40 -9.03 -6.63 -17.38
N LYS A 41 -9.06 -5.88 -18.48
CA LYS A 41 -8.64 -4.48 -18.49
C LYS A 41 -9.52 -3.65 -17.54
N GLU A 42 -10.80 -3.99 -17.44
CA GLU A 42 -11.78 -3.34 -16.59
C GLU A 42 -11.40 -3.46 -15.10
N ASP A 43 -10.90 -4.62 -14.68
CA ASP A 43 -10.49 -4.86 -13.29
C ASP A 43 -9.22 -4.05 -12.95
N MET A 44 -8.28 -3.96 -13.90
CA MET A 44 -7.10 -3.09 -13.77
C MET A 44 -7.48 -1.62 -13.70
N ASN A 45 -8.42 -1.18 -14.54
CA ASN A 45 -8.85 0.22 -14.54
C ASN A 45 -9.55 0.58 -13.23
N LYS A 46 -10.39 -0.31 -12.69
CA LYS A 46 -11.00 -0.12 -11.37
C LYS A 46 -9.95 0.02 -10.26
N LEU A 47 -8.88 -0.77 -10.33
CA LEU A 47 -7.79 -0.68 -9.36
C LEU A 47 -7.06 0.67 -9.44
N VAL A 48 -6.79 1.14 -10.65
CA VAL A 48 -6.18 2.47 -10.88
C VAL A 48 -7.12 3.58 -10.41
N MET A 49 -8.40 3.52 -10.77
CA MET A 49 -9.40 4.50 -10.35
C MET A 49 -9.52 4.55 -8.82
N ASN A 50 -9.62 3.39 -8.16
CA ASN A 50 -9.62 3.31 -6.69
C ASN A 50 -8.39 4.01 -6.09
N PHE A 51 -7.19 3.75 -6.62
CA PHE A 51 -5.98 4.41 -6.14
C PHE A 51 -6.03 5.93 -6.31
N LEU A 52 -6.40 6.42 -7.51
CA LEU A 52 -6.46 7.86 -7.79
C LEU A 52 -7.46 8.58 -6.88
N VAL A 53 -8.63 7.98 -6.69
CA VAL A 53 -9.70 8.52 -5.84
C VAL A 53 -9.29 8.49 -4.36
N THR A 54 -8.79 7.35 -3.86
CA THR A 54 -8.43 7.19 -2.45
C THR A 54 -7.27 8.10 -2.05
N GLU A 55 -6.24 8.24 -2.90
CA GLU A 55 -5.11 9.15 -2.65
C GLU A 55 -5.45 10.63 -2.87
N GLY A 56 -6.50 10.89 -3.65
CA GLY A 56 -7.05 12.22 -3.92
C GLY A 56 -6.42 12.93 -5.13
N TYR A 57 -5.94 12.17 -6.11
CA TYR A 57 -5.44 12.68 -7.38
C TYR A 57 -6.60 13.03 -8.33
N VAL A 58 -7.39 14.06 -7.99
CA VAL A 58 -8.65 14.43 -8.69
C VAL A 58 -8.44 14.64 -10.19
N GLU A 59 -7.51 15.50 -10.60
CA GLU A 59 -7.28 15.79 -12.02
C GLU A 59 -6.88 14.53 -12.83
N ALA A 60 -6.14 13.62 -12.20
CA ALA A 60 -5.74 12.37 -12.82
C ALA A 60 -6.93 11.40 -12.91
N ALA A 61 -7.78 11.35 -11.87
CA ALA A 61 -9.01 10.56 -11.86
C ALA A 61 -9.98 11.01 -12.97
N GLU A 62 -10.18 12.32 -13.15
CA GLU A 62 -11.03 12.87 -14.21
C GLU A 62 -10.54 12.48 -15.61
N LYS A 63 -9.25 12.71 -15.88
CA LYS A 63 -8.65 12.33 -17.17
C LYS A 63 -8.73 10.82 -17.40
N PHE A 64 -8.45 10.03 -16.36
CA PHE A 64 -8.51 8.58 -16.42
C PHE A 64 -9.95 8.09 -16.66
N GLN A 65 -10.96 8.71 -16.07
CA GLN A 65 -12.37 8.42 -16.34
C GLN A 65 -12.72 8.69 -17.80
N MET A 66 -12.32 9.84 -18.36
CA MET A 66 -12.58 10.18 -19.76
C MET A 66 -11.96 9.19 -20.73
N GLU A 67 -10.74 8.72 -20.46
CA GLU A 67 -10.01 7.79 -21.34
C GLU A 67 -10.46 6.34 -21.17
N SER A 68 -10.71 5.90 -19.94
CA SER A 68 -10.99 4.50 -19.63
C SER A 68 -12.48 4.16 -19.57
N GLY A 69 -13.36 5.17 -19.46
CA GLY A 69 -14.79 5.00 -19.19
C GLY A 69 -15.10 4.43 -17.81
N THR A 70 -14.12 4.35 -16.91
CA THR A 70 -14.29 3.77 -15.57
C THR A 70 -14.82 4.84 -14.63
N GLU A 71 -16.00 4.61 -14.06
CA GLU A 71 -16.58 5.53 -13.08
C GLU A 71 -15.93 5.36 -11.70
N PRO A 72 -15.72 6.46 -10.96
CA PRO A 72 -15.24 6.40 -9.58
C PRO A 72 -16.36 5.97 -8.64
N ASP A 73 -16.01 5.22 -7.59
CA ASP A 73 -16.95 4.80 -6.55
C ASP A 73 -17.39 5.98 -5.65
N ILE A 74 -16.61 7.07 -5.63
CA ILE A 74 -16.86 8.30 -4.85
C ILE A 74 -17.04 9.46 -5.81
N ASP A 75 -17.98 10.36 -5.51
CA ASP A 75 -18.13 11.62 -6.24
C ASP A 75 -16.85 12.47 -6.12
N LEU A 76 -16.27 12.82 -7.27
CA LEU A 76 -15.02 13.56 -7.39
C LEU A 76 -15.09 14.92 -6.70
N ALA A 77 -16.28 15.53 -6.62
CA ALA A 77 -16.49 16.77 -5.87
C ALA A 77 -16.10 16.61 -4.38
N THR A 78 -16.52 15.52 -3.76
CA THR A 78 -16.22 15.18 -2.35
C THR A 78 -14.73 14.93 -2.09
N ILE A 79 -13.97 14.54 -3.12
CA ILE A 79 -12.52 14.33 -3.02
C ILE A 79 -11.79 15.67 -2.93
N THR A 80 -12.27 16.70 -3.64
CA THR A 80 -11.65 18.03 -3.68
C THR A 80 -11.65 18.67 -2.29
N ASP A 81 -12.75 18.53 -1.58
CA ASP A 81 -12.93 19.01 -0.21
C ASP A 81 -11.96 18.33 0.78
N ARG A 82 -11.89 17.00 0.73
CA ARG A 82 -10.93 16.21 1.52
C ARG A 82 -9.48 16.61 1.23
N MET A 83 -9.15 16.87 -0.03
CA MET A 83 -7.80 17.27 -0.45
C MET A 83 -7.42 18.68 0.01
N ALA A 84 -8.40 19.60 0.06
CA ALA A 84 -8.17 20.93 0.60
C ALA A 84 -7.78 20.87 2.08
N VAL A 85 -8.43 20.01 2.86
CA VAL A 85 -8.09 19.72 4.26
C VAL A 85 -6.71 19.06 4.38
N LYS A 86 -6.45 17.98 3.62
CA LYS A 86 -5.15 17.28 3.61
C LYS A 86 -3.99 18.25 3.33
N LYS A 87 -4.15 19.13 2.34
CA LYS A 87 -3.14 20.10 1.91
C LYS A 87 -2.91 21.20 2.95
N ALA A 88 -3.97 21.68 3.60
CA ALA A 88 -3.87 22.67 4.68
C ALA A 88 -3.10 22.09 5.89
N VAL A 89 -3.39 20.85 6.26
CA VAL A 89 -2.65 20.13 7.31
C VAL A 89 -1.18 19.92 6.93
N GLN A 90 -0.89 19.45 5.70
CA GLN A 90 0.49 19.22 5.24
C GLN A 90 1.33 20.50 5.18
N SER A 91 0.73 21.61 4.79
CA SER A 91 1.39 22.93 4.73
C SER A 91 1.57 23.59 6.10
N GLY A 92 1.01 23.01 7.17
CA GLY A 92 1.03 23.59 8.50
C GLY A 92 0.11 24.81 8.65
N ASN A 93 -0.77 25.05 7.69
CA ASN A 93 -1.76 26.12 7.73
C ASN A 93 -3.02 25.61 8.43
N VAL A 94 -2.96 25.56 9.77
CA VAL A 94 -3.98 24.88 10.57
C VAL A 94 -5.29 25.68 10.67
N GLU A 95 -5.23 27.01 10.59
CA GLU A 95 -6.43 27.86 10.61
C GLU A 95 -7.30 27.64 9.36
N ASP A 96 -6.67 27.59 8.19
CA ASP A 96 -7.29 27.20 6.91
C ASP A 96 -7.79 25.74 6.93
N ALA A 97 -7.08 24.83 7.63
CA ALA A 97 -7.53 23.46 7.79
C ALA A 97 -8.81 23.39 8.64
N ILE A 98 -8.90 24.15 9.73
CA ILE A 98 -10.07 24.18 10.62
C ILE A 98 -11.28 24.80 9.93
N GLU A 99 -11.09 25.90 9.21
CA GLU A 99 -12.17 26.57 8.45
C GLU A 99 -12.77 25.60 7.42
N LYS A 100 -11.92 25.01 6.57
CA LYS A 100 -12.33 24.03 5.55
C LYS A 100 -13.00 22.81 6.14
N VAL A 101 -12.59 22.38 7.33
CA VAL A 101 -13.18 21.26 8.04
C VAL A 101 -14.56 21.59 8.59
N ASN A 102 -14.74 22.78 9.16
CA ASN A 102 -16.03 23.22 9.69
C ASN A 102 -17.08 23.38 8.58
N ASP A 103 -16.65 23.82 7.40
CA ASP A 103 -17.50 23.92 6.20
C ASP A 103 -18.00 22.54 5.72
N LEU A 104 -17.31 21.46 6.09
CA LEU A 104 -17.67 20.09 5.72
C LEU A 104 -18.68 19.44 6.67
N ASN A 105 -19.06 20.13 7.76
CA ASN A 105 -20.01 19.65 8.79
C ASN A 105 -19.83 18.15 9.16
N PRO A 106 -18.64 17.76 9.66
CA PRO A 106 -18.30 16.35 9.82
C PRO A 106 -18.95 15.70 11.06
N GLU A 107 -19.24 14.40 10.97
CA GLU A 107 -19.81 13.58 12.06
C GLU A 107 -18.88 13.48 13.29
N GLN A 108 -19.43 13.20 14.48
CA GLN A 108 -18.72 13.27 15.78
C GLN A 108 -17.40 12.47 15.88
N SER A 109 -17.24 11.38 15.13
CA SER A 109 -16.00 10.59 15.12
C SER A 109 -14.80 11.33 14.49
N PHE A 110 -15.07 12.30 13.62
CA PHE A 110 -14.06 13.13 12.98
C PHE A 110 -13.48 14.19 13.92
N LEU A 111 -14.28 14.67 14.89
CA LEU A 111 -13.85 15.67 15.87
C LEU A 111 -12.74 15.14 16.79
N GLU A 112 -12.72 13.85 17.09
CA GLU A 112 -11.71 13.24 17.97
C GLU A 112 -10.31 13.17 17.32
N GLU A 113 -10.25 12.85 16.02
CA GLU A 113 -8.98 12.89 15.26
C GLU A 113 -8.52 14.33 14.98
N LEU A 114 -9.47 15.25 14.81
CA LEU A 114 -9.20 16.69 14.71
C LEU A 114 -8.64 17.25 16.03
N GLU A 115 -9.25 16.95 17.17
CA GLU A 115 -8.77 17.35 18.50
C GLU A 115 -7.36 16.81 18.77
N ARG A 116 -7.05 15.60 18.29
CA ARG A 116 -5.71 15.02 18.38
C ARG A 116 -4.68 15.76 17.52
N THR A 117 -5.09 16.22 16.34
CA THR A 117 -4.26 17.03 15.43
C THR A 117 -4.08 18.46 15.95
N VAL A 118 -5.11 19.03 16.56
CA VAL A 118 -5.11 20.38 17.16
C VAL A 118 -4.38 20.39 18.51
N SER A 119 -4.32 19.27 19.24
CA SER A 119 -3.50 19.15 20.45
C SER A 119 -2.00 19.34 20.20
N LEU A 120 -1.53 19.19 18.95
CA LEU A 120 -0.16 19.49 18.54
C LEU A 120 0.14 21.00 18.51
N LEU A 121 -0.90 21.85 18.52
CA LEU A 121 -0.79 23.30 18.59
C LEU A 121 -0.61 23.85 20.00
N ALA A 122 -0.78 23.04 21.06
CA ALA A 122 -0.60 23.49 22.44
C ALA A 122 0.88 23.78 22.80
N PHE A 123 1.81 23.59 21.86
CA PHE A 123 3.23 23.90 22.03
C PHE A 123 3.68 24.88 20.94
N GLU A 124 3.59 26.17 21.24
CA GLU A 124 3.88 27.29 20.33
C GLU A 124 5.38 27.48 20.00
N ASP A 125 6.30 26.74 20.62
CA ASP A 125 7.75 26.85 20.34
C ASP A 125 8.34 25.55 19.76
N VAL A 126 8.48 25.52 18.44
CA VAL A 126 9.03 24.40 17.64
C VAL A 126 10.49 24.07 18.00
N SER A 127 11.20 25.01 18.61
CA SER A 127 12.63 24.89 18.94
C SER A 127 12.89 24.24 20.30
N ASN A 128 11.90 24.23 21.20
CA ASN A 128 12.07 23.81 22.59
C ASN A 128 10.94 22.90 23.09
N CYS A 129 10.19 22.30 22.16
CA CYS A 129 9.03 21.47 22.44
C CYS A 129 9.40 19.98 22.63
N PRO A 130 8.94 19.33 23.72
CA PRO A 130 9.22 17.91 23.99
C PRO A 130 8.56 16.92 23.02
N VAL A 131 7.70 17.39 22.09
CA VAL A 131 7.06 16.60 21.03
C VAL A 131 7.48 17.05 19.62
N GLY A 132 8.67 17.66 19.46
CA GLY A 132 9.21 18.11 18.17
C GLY A 132 9.26 17.03 17.07
N GLU A 133 9.32 15.75 17.45
CA GLU A 133 9.21 14.60 16.53
C GLU A 133 7.84 14.53 15.81
N LEU A 134 6.77 15.10 16.38
CA LEU A 134 5.44 15.14 15.75
C LEU A 134 5.27 16.27 14.73
N LEU A 135 6.17 17.24 14.69
CA LEU A 135 6.18 18.33 13.71
C LEU A 135 7.00 17.98 12.46
N ASP A 136 7.66 16.82 12.45
CA ASP A 136 8.39 16.33 11.29
C ASP A 136 7.46 16.09 10.10
N ILE A 137 7.97 16.31 8.88
CA ILE A 137 7.23 16.10 7.63
C ILE A 137 6.68 14.69 7.56
N SER A 138 7.39 13.70 8.10
CA SER A 138 6.93 12.31 8.21
C SER A 138 5.64 12.18 9.00
N GLN A 139 5.54 12.83 10.16
CA GLN A 139 4.34 12.76 11.00
C GLN A 139 3.20 13.57 10.40
N ARG A 140 3.45 14.70 9.73
CA ARG A 140 2.43 15.46 8.99
C ARG A 140 1.85 14.66 7.83
N LEU A 141 2.70 13.92 7.10
CA LEU A 141 2.24 13.01 6.06
C LEU A 141 1.39 11.87 6.64
N LYS A 142 1.80 11.32 7.78
CA LYS A 142 1.05 10.29 8.50
C LYS A 142 -0.31 10.80 8.99
N THR A 143 -0.36 11.95 9.66
CA THR A 143 -1.61 12.57 10.11
C THR A 143 -2.51 12.95 8.94
N ALA A 144 -1.97 13.49 7.85
CA ALA A 144 -2.72 13.74 6.63
C ALA A 144 -3.29 12.46 6.01
N SER A 145 -2.57 11.34 6.11
CA SER A 145 -3.06 10.01 5.70
C SER A 145 -4.15 9.50 6.62
N GLU A 146 -4.02 9.67 7.94
CA GLU A 146 -5.01 9.27 8.95
C GLU A 146 -6.32 10.07 8.82
N VAL A 147 -6.23 11.39 8.63
CA VAL A 147 -7.38 12.27 8.38
C VAL A 147 -8.09 11.89 7.08
N ASN A 148 -7.33 11.69 5.99
CA ASN A 148 -7.89 11.23 4.72
C ASN A 148 -8.67 9.93 4.86
N ALA A 149 -8.14 9.04 5.68
CA ALA A 149 -8.67 7.74 5.98
C ALA A 149 -9.98 7.80 6.79
N ALA A 150 -10.05 8.69 7.78
CA ALA A 150 -11.26 8.90 8.58
C ALA A 150 -12.40 9.49 7.74
N ILE A 151 -12.09 10.43 6.83
CA ILE A 151 -13.09 11.01 5.91
C ILE A 151 -13.66 9.94 4.97
N LEU A 152 -12.83 9.02 4.48
CA LEU A 152 -13.31 7.90 3.65
C LEU A 152 -14.21 6.96 4.47
N THR A 153 -13.82 6.66 5.71
CA THR A 153 -14.58 5.77 6.60
C THR A 153 -15.94 6.37 6.97
N SER A 154 -16.01 7.68 7.26
CA SER A 154 -17.28 8.36 7.54
C SER A 154 -18.22 8.41 6.33
N GLN A 155 -17.66 8.38 5.13
CA GLN A 155 -18.43 8.28 3.89
C GLN A 155 -18.77 6.83 3.51
N SER A 156 -18.51 5.84 4.37
CA SER A 156 -18.68 4.39 4.12
C SER A 156 -17.80 3.83 2.99
N HIS A 157 -16.66 4.47 2.72
CA HIS A 157 -15.72 4.07 1.68
C HIS A 157 -14.46 3.43 2.24
N GLU A 158 -13.79 2.63 1.41
CA GLU A 158 -12.54 1.99 1.78
C GLU A 158 -11.45 3.03 2.06
N LYS A 159 -10.90 2.93 3.28
CA LYS A 159 -9.88 3.81 3.86
C LYS A 159 -8.53 3.78 3.12
N ASP A 160 -8.14 2.61 2.63
CA ASP A 160 -6.83 2.35 2.06
C ASP A 160 -6.95 1.91 0.60
N PRO A 161 -6.06 2.39 -0.31
CA PRO A 161 -6.11 1.96 -1.69
C PRO A 161 -5.74 0.48 -1.82
N LYS A 162 -6.40 -0.21 -2.75
CA LYS A 162 -6.18 -1.65 -2.98
C LYS A 162 -4.80 -1.96 -3.54
N LEU A 163 -4.22 -1.04 -4.31
CA LEU A 163 -2.95 -1.27 -5.03
C LEU A 163 -1.77 -1.52 -4.07
N PRO A 164 -1.49 -0.70 -3.03
CA PRO A 164 -0.47 -1.02 -2.04
C PRO A 164 -0.67 -2.36 -1.32
N SER A 165 -1.92 -2.75 -1.04
CA SER A 165 -2.23 -4.04 -0.42
C SER A 165 -1.87 -5.21 -1.35
N LEU A 166 -2.13 -5.09 -2.65
CA LEU A 166 -1.71 -6.08 -3.65
C LEU A 166 -0.19 -6.15 -3.78
N LEU A 167 0.52 -5.03 -3.73
CA LEU A 167 2.00 -5.00 -3.74
C LEU A 167 2.59 -5.67 -2.49
N LYS A 168 2.00 -5.42 -1.31
CA LYS A 168 2.39 -6.13 -0.07
C LYS A 168 2.13 -7.63 -0.19
N MET A 169 1.00 -8.02 -0.77
CA MET A 169 0.67 -9.43 -1.01
C MET A 169 1.65 -10.09 -1.99
N LEU A 170 2.09 -9.38 -3.03
CA LEU A 170 3.14 -9.86 -3.94
C LEU A 170 4.45 -10.11 -3.18
N ILE A 171 4.91 -9.13 -2.38
CA ILE A 171 6.14 -9.29 -1.57
C ILE A 171 6.00 -10.49 -0.63
N TRP A 172 4.86 -10.59 0.05
CA TRP A 172 4.59 -11.72 0.95
C TRP A 172 4.62 -13.05 0.20
N ALA A 173 3.96 -13.16 -0.95
CA ALA A 173 3.93 -14.37 -1.76
C ALA A 173 5.33 -14.77 -2.26
N GLN A 174 6.15 -13.78 -2.63
CA GLN A 174 7.56 -14.01 -2.98
C GLN A 174 8.35 -14.57 -1.80
N ASN A 175 8.21 -14.00 -0.61
CA ASN A 175 8.89 -14.51 0.59
C ASN A 175 8.43 -15.93 0.95
N GLN A 176 7.16 -16.29 0.72
CA GLN A 176 6.67 -17.66 0.91
C GLN A 176 7.23 -18.63 -0.15
N LEU A 177 7.47 -18.15 -1.37
CA LEU A 177 8.07 -18.95 -2.45
C LEU A 177 9.56 -19.16 -2.23
N ASP A 178 10.27 -18.20 -1.63
CA ASP A 178 11.70 -18.30 -1.30
C ASP A 178 12.02 -19.56 -0.49
N GLU A 179 11.11 -20.04 0.36
CA GLU A 179 11.29 -21.27 1.14
C GLU A 179 11.17 -22.56 0.30
N LYS A 180 10.44 -22.50 -0.82
CA LYS A 180 9.99 -23.70 -1.57
C LYS A 180 10.62 -23.84 -2.95
N ALA A 181 11.01 -22.73 -3.56
CA ALA A 181 11.47 -22.69 -4.94
C ALA A 181 12.53 -21.61 -5.17
N ALA A 182 13.41 -21.85 -6.13
CA ALA A 182 14.17 -20.80 -6.80
C ALA A 182 13.38 -20.41 -8.06
N TYR A 183 12.99 -19.14 -8.18
CA TYR A 183 12.12 -18.65 -9.25
C TYR A 183 12.51 -17.22 -9.64
N PRO A 184 12.06 -16.71 -10.80
CA PRO A 184 12.30 -15.33 -11.19
C PRO A 184 11.60 -14.34 -10.25
N ARG A 185 12.36 -13.46 -9.61
CA ARG A 185 11.87 -12.55 -8.57
C ARG A 185 11.78 -11.12 -9.08
N ILE A 186 10.76 -10.39 -8.61
CA ILE A 186 10.66 -8.94 -8.77
C ILE A 186 11.26 -8.28 -7.52
N ASN A 187 12.40 -7.62 -7.68
CA ASN A 187 13.06 -6.86 -6.62
C ASN A 187 12.73 -5.36 -6.72
N ASP A 188 12.62 -4.83 -7.93
CA ASP A 188 12.19 -3.47 -8.18
C ASP A 188 10.74 -3.45 -8.68
N LEU A 189 9.83 -3.04 -7.80
CA LEU A 189 8.40 -2.89 -8.10
C LEU A 189 8.12 -1.77 -9.11
N SER A 190 9.01 -0.79 -9.25
CA SER A 190 8.84 0.35 -10.13
C SER A 190 9.03 -0.06 -11.59
N ASN A 191 10.02 -0.91 -11.84
CA ASN A 191 10.34 -1.41 -13.18
C ASN A 191 9.72 -2.78 -13.47
N ALA A 192 9.21 -3.47 -12.43
CA ALA A 192 8.62 -4.80 -12.49
C ALA A 192 9.52 -5.84 -13.22
N THR A 193 10.84 -5.66 -13.15
CA THR A 193 11.81 -6.52 -13.82
C THR A 193 11.97 -7.84 -13.09
N LEU A 194 11.81 -8.95 -13.82
CA LEU A 194 12.11 -10.29 -13.33
C LEU A 194 13.62 -10.56 -13.38
N GLU A 195 14.20 -10.78 -12.21
CA GLU A 195 15.56 -11.27 -12.04
C GLU A 195 15.55 -12.79 -11.94
N ASP A 196 16.44 -13.44 -12.69
CA ASP A 196 16.50 -14.90 -12.75
C ASP A 196 16.93 -15.50 -11.41
N PRO A 197 16.46 -16.71 -11.07
CA PRO A 197 16.85 -17.36 -9.83
C PRO A 197 18.36 -17.56 -9.76
N THR A 198 18.95 -17.16 -8.63
CA THR A 198 20.32 -17.53 -8.28
C THR A 198 20.32 -19.02 -7.92
N VAL A 199 20.88 -19.83 -8.81
CA VAL A 199 21.06 -21.29 -8.65
C VAL A 199 22.07 -21.59 -7.55
#